data_AF-A0A8J9WNV2-F1
#
_entry.id   AF-A0A8J9WNV2-F1
#
_cell.length_a   1.000
_cell.length_b   1.000
_cell.length_c   1.000
_cell.angle_alpha   90.00
_cell.angle_beta   90.00
_cell.angle_gamma   90.00
#
_symmetry.space_group_name_H-M   'P 1'
#
loop_
_entity.id
_entity.type
_entity.pdbx_description
1 polymer ?
#
loop_
_entity_poly.entity_id
_entity_poly.type
_entity_poly.pdbx_seq_one_letter_code
_entity_poly.pdbx_strand_id
1 'polypeptide(L)'
;MNAVVMQNASSQRVALAGTPVRSAAVRAAVPRRCTVAVQASAEESRRGVLAGFLGVAGLAVAGSANAIDILDERKVREKGFDLIYEARELDLPQAVRDGLVQARSSIPDTKARIKESEKRIDTSLDNFVKKQYWTNAREELRLQAGTLRFDLNTLIAQKDKPSRKAAEALKKDFLLKVDELDYAIRKKDPTKANILLADVQKSLDTAIAGIAA
;
A
#
# COMPACT_ATOMS: atom_id res chain seq x y z
N MET A 1 -35.95 -18.87 -59.48
CA MET A 1 -35.41 -17.55 -59.14
C MET A 1 -36.52 -16.73 -58.48
N ASN A 2 -36.28 -16.33 -57.22
CA ASN A 2 -36.91 -15.28 -56.41
C ASN A 2 -38.42 -15.01 -56.51
N ALA A 3 -39.12 -15.18 -55.39
CA ALA A 3 -39.87 -14.09 -54.76
C ALA A 3 -40.15 -14.40 -53.27
N VAL A 4 -39.61 -13.53 -52.42
CA VAL A 4 -39.91 -13.37 -51.00
C VAL A 4 -41.24 -12.63 -50.89
N VAL A 5 -42.21 -13.15 -50.12
CA VAL A 5 -43.30 -12.35 -49.54
C VAL A 5 -43.52 -12.79 -48.11
N MET A 6 -43.18 -11.89 -47.18
CA MET A 6 -43.49 -11.97 -45.75
C MET A 6 -44.99 -11.80 -45.51
N GLN A 7 -45.56 -12.62 -44.64
CA GLN A 7 -46.84 -12.34 -43.96
C GLN A 7 -46.69 -12.55 -42.44
N ASN A 8 -46.64 -11.42 -41.75
CA ASN A 8 -47.47 -11.03 -40.61
C ASN A 8 -47.74 -12.06 -39.49
N ALA A 9 -47.15 -11.81 -38.31
CA ALA A 9 -47.77 -12.16 -37.03
C ALA A 9 -47.33 -11.15 -35.97
N SER A 10 -48.28 -10.29 -35.61
CA SER A 10 -48.30 -9.37 -34.48
C SER A 10 -47.90 -10.07 -33.17
N SER A 11 -46.75 -9.67 -32.62
CA SER A 11 -46.30 -10.13 -31.30
C SER A 11 -47.11 -9.43 -30.21
N GLN A 12 -48.16 -10.08 -29.74
CA GLN A 12 -48.93 -9.65 -28.57
C GLN A 12 -48.08 -9.84 -27.31
N ARG A 13 -47.76 -8.74 -26.63
CA ARG A 13 -47.13 -8.77 -25.30
C ARG A 13 -48.19 -9.15 -24.27
N VAL A 14 -48.10 -10.37 -23.75
CA VAL A 14 -48.83 -10.79 -22.55
C VAL A 14 -48.21 -10.08 -21.34
N ALA A 15 -48.95 -9.15 -20.74
CA ALA A 15 -48.60 -8.53 -19.49
C ALA A 15 -48.80 -9.53 -18.35
N LEU A 16 -47.70 -10.07 -17.80
CA LEU A 16 -47.75 -10.87 -16.59
C LEU A 16 -47.89 -9.93 -15.38
N ALA A 17 -49.11 -9.85 -14.85
CA ALA A 17 -49.40 -9.19 -13.59
C ALA A 17 -48.74 -9.98 -12.45
N GLY A 18 -47.56 -9.54 -12.03
CA GLY A 18 -46.87 -10.01 -10.83
C GLY A 18 -46.60 -8.83 -9.91
N THR A 19 -47.30 -8.77 -8.78
CA THR A 19 -47.06 -7.81 -7.71
C THR A 19 -45.65 -8.02 -7.12
N PRO A 20 -44.81 -6.97 -6.98
CA PRO A 20 -43.53 -7.12 -6.30
C PRO A 20 -43.77 -7.14 -4.78
N VAL A 21 -43.70 -8.31 -4.16
CA VAL A 21 -43.52 -8.43 -2.70
C VAL A 21 -42.11 -7.94 -2.40
N ARG A 22 -42.00 -6.72 -1.86
CA ARG A 22 -40.76 -6.22 -1.27
C ARG A 22 -40.47 -7.02 0.00
N SER A 23 -39.60 -8.02 -0.08
CA SER A 23 -38.96 -8.59 1.10
C SER A 23 -38.02 -7.55 1.71
N ALA A 24 -38.48 -6.86 2.75
CA ALA A 24 -37.63 -6.01 3.57
C ALA A 24 -36.66 -6.91 4.34
N ALA A 25 -35.38 -6.86 4.00
CA ALA A 25 -34.34 -7.42 4.84
C ALA A 25 -34.33 -6.68 6.18
N VAL A 26 -34.63 -7.38 7.27
CA VAL A 26 -34.50 -6.85 8.64
C VAL A 26 -33.00 -6.59 8.87
N ARG A 27 -32.61 -5.32 8.94
CA ARG A 27 -31.27 -4.91 9.40
C ARG A 27 -31.09 -5.39 10.84
N ALA A 28 -30.03 -6.14 11.10
CA ALA A 28 -29.62 -6.51 12.44
C ALA A 28 -29.43 -5.24 13.31
N ALA A 29 -30.07 -5.22 14.48
CA ALA A 29 -30.00 -4.12 15.42
C ALA A 29 -28.59 -4.02 16.04
N VAL A 30 -28.02 -2.82 16.06
CA VAL A 30 -26.78 -2.49 16.78
C VAL A 30 -27.08 -2.47 18.29
N PRO A 31 -26.27 -3.11 19.16
CA PRO A 31 -26.54 -3.10 20.60
C PRO A 31 -26.40 -1.68 21.17
N ARG A 32 -27.49 -1.19 21.77
CA ARG A 32 -27.53 0.08 22.50
C ARG A 32 -26.88 -0.08 23.87
N ARG A 33 -26.18 0.97 24.30
CA ARG A 33 -25.53 1.12 25.61
C ARG A 33 -26.49 0.75 26.75
N CYS A 34 -26.02 -0.07 27.68
CA CYS A 34 -26.73 -0.44 28.90
C CYS A 34 -26.96 0.81 29.76
N THR A 35 -28.23 1.14 30.04
CA THR A 35 -28.62 2.12 31.06
C THR A 35 -28.94 1.38 32.34
N VAL A 36 -28.20 1.66 33.41
CA VAL A 36 -28.48 1.13 34.75
C VAL A 36 -29.69 1.88 35.31
N ALA A 37 -30.81 1.20 35.46
CA ALA A 37 -31.97 1.72 36.19
C ALA A 37 -31.82 1.35 37.67
N VAL A 38 -31.64 2.35 38.53
CA VAL A 38 -31.67 2.18 39.99
C VAL A 38 -33.14 2.25 40.43
N GLN A 39 -33.66 1.13 40.94
CA GLN A 39 -34.98 1.07 41.56
C GLN A 39 -34.86 1.52 43.02
N ALA A 40 -35.45 2.66 43.37
CA ALA A 40 -35.50 3.12 44.76
C ALA A 40 -36.67 2.45 45.48
N SER A 41 -36.38 1.62 46.48
CA SER A 41 -37.38 1.09 47.42
C SER A 41 -37.20 1.75 48.78
N ALA A 42 -38.30 2.38 49.22
CA ALA A 42 -38.72 2.76 50.57
C ALA A 42 -37.78 3.56 51.50
N GLU A 43 -38.40 4.58 52.10
CA GLU A 43 -37.86 5.54 53.07
C GLU A 43 -37.17 4.89 54.29
N GLU A 44 -35.88 5.19 54.45
CA GLU A 44 -35.24 5.18 55.75
C GLU A 44 -34.52 6.52 55.99
N SER A 45 -34.63 6.99 57.23
CA SER A 45 -34.48 8.36 57.69
C SER A 45 -33.22 9.12 57.22
N ARG A 46 -33.43 10.34 56.71
CA ARG A 46 -32.39 11.29 56.23
C ARG A 46 -31.31 11.65 57.26
N ARG A 47 -31.52 11.34 58.54
CA ARG A 47 -30.56 11.58 59.64
C ARG A 47 -29.51 10.48 59.79
N GLY A 48 -29.78 9.25 59.36
CA GLY A 48 -28.79 8.15 59.38
C GLY A 48 -27.73 8.30 58.29
N VAL A 49 -28.11 8.78 57.11
CA VAL A 49 -27.21 8.93 55.95
C VAL A 49 -26.19 10.06 56.14
N LEU A 50 -26.57 11.16 56.81
CA LEU A 50 -25.66 12.27 57.11
C LEU A 50 -24.64 11.93 58.22
N ALA A 51 -25.02 11.10 59.19
CA ALA A 51 -24.09 10.59 60.21
C ALA A 51 -23.09 9.59 59.61
N GLY A 52 -23.49 8.80 58.61
CA GLY A 52 -22.59 7.93 57.85
C GLY A 52 -21.63 8.68 56.92
N PHE A 53 -22.01 9.87 56.44
CA PHE A 53 -21.18 10.67 55.51
C PHE A 53 -20.12 11.55 56.19
N LEU A 54 -20.27 11.84 57.49
CA LEU A 54 -19.27 12.59 58.28
C LEU A 54 -18.24 11.68 58.98
N GLY A 55 -18.47 10.36 58.99
CA GLY A 55 -17.58 9.37 59.61
C GLY A 55 -16.55 8.73 58.66
N VAL A 56 -16.67 8.93 57.35
CA VAL A 56 -15.65 8.49 56.37
C VAL A 56 -14.78 9.68 56.01
N ALA A 57 -13.98 10.09 56.99
CA ALA A 57 -12.83 10.94 56.74
C ALA A 57 -11.91 10.22 55.74
N GLY A 58 -11.82 10.78 54.53
CA GLY A 58 -10.64 10.70 53.69
C GLY A 58 -10.19 9.32 53.24
N LEU A 59 -10.89 8.72 52.27
CA LEU A 59 -10.16 8.01 51.21
C LEU A 59 -10.18 8.89 49.96
N ALA A 60 -9.35 9.93 49.98
CA ALA A 60 -8.84 10.47 48.74
C ALA A 60 -8.06 9.33 48.08
N VAL A 61 -8.63 8.71 47.04
CA VAL A 61 -7.84 7.91 46.11
C VAL A 61 -6.91 8.89 45.41
N ALA A 62 -5.76 9.15 46.03
CA ALA A 62 -4.64 9.79 45.41
C ALA A 62 -4.18 8.83 44.31
N GLY A 63 -4.64 9.06 43.08
CA GLY A 63 -3.99 8.49 41.91
C GLY A 63 -2.52 8.91 42.00
N SER A 64 -1.63 7.95 42.24
CA SER A 64 -0.19 8.20 42.23
C SER A 64 0.16 8.78 40.86
N ALA A 65 0.51 10.06 40.83
CA ALA A 65 1.11 10.69 39.67
C ALA A 65 2.49 10.05 39.46
N ASN A 66 2.52 8.89 38.84
CA ASN A 66 3.75 8.26 38.42
C ASN A 66 4.39 9.21 37.39
N ALA A 67 5.63 9.62 37.64
CA ALA A 67 6.38 10.42 36.70
C ALA A 67 6.41 9.69 35.34
N ILE A 68 6.25 10.45 34.26
CA ILE A 68 6.33 9.89 32.91
C ILE A 68 7.80 9.55 32.65
N ASP A 69 8.08 8.28 32.34
CA ASP A 69 9.43 7.84 31.98
C ASP A 69 9.82 8.43 30.61
N ILE A 70 10.90 9.22 30.60
CA ILE A 70 11.44 9.80 29.38
C ILE A 70 12.52 8.88 28.84
N LEU A 71 12.31 8.32 27.64
CA LEU A 71 13.28 7.49 26.93
C LEU A 71 14.12 8.34 25.97
N ASP A 72 15.41 8.01 25.83
CA ASP A 72 16.29 8.65 24.85
C ASP A 72 16.11 8.03 23.46
N GLU A 73 15.30 8.69 22.62
CA GLU A 73 15.02 8.26 21.25
C GLU A 73 15.78 9.05 20.17
N ARG A 74 16.84 9.79 20.53
CA ARG A 74 17.61 10.59 19.55
C ARG A 74 18.17 9.74 18.40
N LYS A 75 18.57 8.50 18.68
CA LYS A 75 19.05 7.53 17.68
C LYS A 75 17.98 7.09 16.68
N VAL A 76 16.71 7.17 17.06
CA VAL A 76 15.58 6.81 16.19
C VAL A 76 15.40 7.90 15.12
N ARG A 77 15.64 9.16 15.50
CA ARG A 77 15.67 10.31 14.59
C ARG A 77 16.65 10.12 13.45
N GLU A 78 17.89 9.76 13.78
CA GLU A 78 18.96 9.51 12.79
C GLU A 78 18.65 8.35 11.84
N LYS A 79 17.89 7.36 12.30
CA LYS A 79 17.47 6.20 11.48
C LYS A 79 16.29 6.50 10.55
N GLY A 80 15.75 7.72 10.59
CA GLY A 80 14.71 8.17 9.66
C GLY A 80 13.33 8.37 10.27
N PHE A 81 13.21 8.56 11.60
CA PHE A 81 11.94 8.94 12.21
C PHE A 81 11.35 10.21 11.60
N ASP A 82 12.22 11.17 11.26
CA ASP A 82 11.82 12.47 10.69
C ASP A 82 11.33 12.39 9.24
N LEU A 83 11.57 11.28 8.53
CA LEU A 83 11.20 11.13 7.10
C LEU A 83 9.70 11.33 6.89
N ILE A 84 8.86 10.83 7.81
CA ILE A 84 7.40 10.98 7.70
C ILE A 84 6.92 12.40 8.00
N TYR A 85 7.69 13.17 8.76
CA TYR A 85 7.37 14.56 9.08
C TYR A 85 7.71 15.43 7.88
N GLU A 86 8.94 15.32 7.36
CA GLU A 86 9.37 16.01 6.14
C GLU A 86 8.40 15.79 4.96
N ALA A 87 7.91 14.55 4.78
CA ALA A 87 6.95 14.22 3.74
C ALA A 87 5.57 14.91 3.89
N ARG A 88 5.22 15.38 5.09
CA ARG A 88 3.94 16.04 5.42
C ARG A 88 4.03 17.56 5.49
N GLU A 89 5.24 18.12 5.50
CA GLU A 89 5.45 19.56 5.58
C GLU A 89 5.01 20.27 4.28
N LEU A 90 3.94 21.05 4.34
CA LEU A 90 3.38 21.74 3.15
C LEU A 90 4.26 22.88 2.65
N ASP A 91 5.14 23.41 3.50
CA ASP A 91 6.06 24.51 3.15
C ASP A 91 7.25 24.03 2.30
N LEU A 92 7.54 22.73 2.30
CA LEU A 92 8.61 22.14 1.49
C LEU A 92 8.12 21.89 0.05
N PRO A 93 8.99 22.11 -0.96
CA PRO A 93 8.69 21.72 -2.32
C PRO A 93 8.38 20.22 -2.43
N GLN A 94 7.40 19.86 -3.26
CA GLN A 94 6.96 18.47 -3.44
C GLN A 94 8.11 17.49 -3.73
N ALA A 95 9.09 17.90 -4.55
CA ALA A 95 10.24 17.05 -4.88
C ALA A 95 11.15 16.74 -3.68
N VAL A 96 11.18 17.61 -2.67
CA VAL A 96 11.91 17.39 -1.41
C VAL A 96 11.10 16.44 -0.52
N ARG A 97 9.79 16.66 -0.40
CA ARG A 97 8.90 15.79 0.40
C ARG A 97 8.86 14.35 -0.10
N ASP A 98 8.92 14.16 -1.41
CA ASP A 98 8.92 12.84 -2.04
C ASP A 98 10.30 12.17 -2.02
N GLY A 99 11.34 12.81 -1.45
CA GLY A 99 12.69 12.26 -1.38
C GLY A 99 13.48 12.31 -2.70
N LEU A 100 12.92 12.95 -3.75
CA LEU A 100 13.50 12.95 -5.10
C LEU A 100 14.76 13.80 -5.19
N VAL A 101 14.82 14.91 -4.46
CA VAL A 101 15.99 15.80 -4.44
C VAL A 101 17.16 15.11 -3.75
N GLN A 102 16.92 14.53 -2.58
CA GLN A 102 17.89 13.80 -1.76
C GLN A 102 18.50 12.64 -2.55
N ALA A 103 17.66 11.87 -3.25
CA ALA A 103 18.09 10.78 -4.13
C ALA A 103 18.94 11.28 -5.31
N ARG A 104 18.60 12.41 -5.95
CA ARG A 104 19.39 12.98 -7.05
C ARG A 104 20.73 13.56 -6.58
N SER A 105 20.75 14.12 -5.39
CA SER A 105 21.95 14.74 -4.81
C SER A 105 23.00 13.72 -4.39
N SER A 106 22.59 12.50 -4.01
CA SER A 106 23.50 11.42 -3.61
C SER A 106 23.59 10.30 -4.65
N ILE A 107 24.60 10.40 -5.51
CA ILE A 107 24.98 9.32 -6.46
C ILE A 107 25.37 8.01 -5.75
N PRO A 108 26.20 8.00 -4.67
CA PRO A 108 26.59 6.74 -4.05
C PRO A 108 25.38 6.00 -3.46
N ASP A 109 24.44 6.70 -2.85
CA ASP A 109 23.23 6.09 -2.30
C ASP A 109 22.32 5.54 -3.41
N THR A 110 22.26 6.22 -4.55
CA THR A 110 21.55 5.73 -5.72
C THR A 110 22.17 4.44 -6.27
N LYS A 111 23.50 4.36 -6.37
CA LYS A 111 24.18 3.12 -6.77
C LYS A 111 23.96 2.00 -5.75
N ALA A 112 23.92 2.31 -4.45
CA ALA A 112 23.63 1.34 -3.40
C ALA A 112 22.18 0.81 -3.50
N ARG A 113 21.21 1.69 -3.75
CA ARG A 113 19.80 1.30 -3.96
C ARG A 113 19.62 0.40 -5.18
N ILE A 114 20.28 0.72 -6.29
CA ILE A 114 20.24 -0.13 -7.50
C ILE A 114 20.75 -1.54 -7.21
N LYS A 115 21.88 -1.68 -6.49
CA LYS A 115 22.43 -2.99 -6.10
C LYS A 115 21.51 -3.76 -5.15
N GLU A 116 20.81 -3.08 -4.25
CA GLU A 116 19.83 -3.73 -3.39
C GLU A 116 18.62 -4.22 -4.20
N SER A 117 18.16 -3.43 -5.18
CA SER A 117 17.07 -3.83 -6.08
C SER A 117 17.46 -5.01 -6.99
N GLU A 118 18.67 -5.01 -7.54
CA GLU A 118 19.26 -6.15 -8.28
C GLU A 118 19.23 -7.42 -7.42
N LYS A 119 19.79 -7.36 -6.21
CA LYS A 119 19.79 -8.48 -5.27
C LYS A 119 18.39 -9.00 -4.97
N ARG A 120 17.39 -8.13 -4.80
CA ARG A 120 16.01 -8.53 -4.52
C ARG A 120 15.32 -9.16 -5.72
N ILE A 121 15.60 -8.70 -6.92
CA ILE A 121 15.12 -9.32 -8.16
C ILE A 121 15.74 -10.72 -8.30
N ASP A 122 17.02 -10.88 -7.98
CA ASP A 122 17.69 -12.18 -8.11
C ASP A 122 17.29 -13.20 -7.05
N THR A 123 17.00 -12.75 -5.83
CA THR A 123 16.74 -13.65 -4.70
C THR A 123 15.24 -13.79 -4.40
N SER A 124 14.57 -12.68 -4.11
CA SER A 124 13.18 -12.68 -3.66
C SER A 124 12.22 -13.03 -4.80
N LEU A 125 12.37 -12.38 -5.96
CA LEU A 125 11.46 -12.57 -7.09
C LEU A 125 11.55 -13.99 -7.67
N ASP A 126 12.77 -14.51 -7.83
CA ASP A 126 13.02 -15.90 -8.27
C ASP A 126 12.31 -16.92 -7.36
N ASN A 127 12.44 -16.75 -6.04
CA ASN A 127 11.78 -17.61 -5.06
C ASN A 127 10.25 -17.53 -5.16
N PHE A 128 9.68 -16.34 -5.36
CA PHE A 128 8.24 -16.17 -5.51
C PHE A 128 7.70 -16.76 -6.81
N VAL A 129 8.41 -16.62 -7.93
CA VAL A 129 7.99 -17.20 -9.21
C VAL A 129 8.07 -18.73 -9.17
N LYS A 130 9.15 -19.30 -8.60
CA LYS A 130 9.30 -20.75 -8.41
C LYS A 130 8.20 -21.35 -7.52
N LYS A 131 7.83 -20.65 -6.45
CA LYS A 131 6.73 -21.05 -5.54
C LYS A 131 5.33 -20.68 -6.06
N GLN A 132 5.23 -20.01 -7.21
CA GLN A 132 3.98 -19.54 -7.79
C GLN A 132 3.20 -18.58 -6.86
N TYR A 133 3.92 -17.78 -6.07
CA TYR A 133 3.35 -16.73 -5.21
C TYR A 133 3.15 -15.46 -6.01
N TRP A 134 2.19 -15.49 -6.93
CA TRP A 134 1.96 -14.43 -7.94
C TRP A 134 1.76 -13.04 -7.36
N THR A 135 1.01 -12.90 -6.27
CA THR A 135 0.78 -11.59 -5.63
C THR A 135 2.08 -11.03 -5.08
N ASN A 136 2.85 -11.84 -4.35
CA ASN A 136 4.13 -11.40 -3.77
C ASN A 136 5.15 -11.09 -4.87
N ALA A 137 5.21 -11.91 -5.92
CA ALA A 137 6.07 -11.65 -7.08
C ALA A 137 5.71 -10.32 -7.75
N ARG A 138 4.43 -10.05 -7.95
CA ARG A 138 3.94 -8.80 -8.56
C ARG A 138 4.26 -7.59 -7.70
N GLU A 139 3.97 -7.63 -6.40
CA GLU A 139 4.25 -6.50 -5.51
C GLU A 139 5.76 -6.25 -5.39
N GLU A 140 6.58 -7.29 -5.23
CA GLU A 140 8.03 -7.14 -5.16
C GLU A 140 8.59 -6.55 -6.47
N LEU A 141 8.15 -7.05 -7.63
CA LEU A 141 8.57 -6.52 -8.93
C LEU A 141 8.22 -5.03 -9.05
N ARG A 142 7.02 -4.62 -8.64
CA ARG A 142 6.56 -3.23 -8.77
C ARG A 142 7.23 -2.30 -7.77
N LEU A 143 7.53 -2.78 -6.56
CA LEU A 143 8.30 -2.04 -5.57
C LEU A 143 9.70 -1.73 -6.10
N GLN A 144 10.42 -2.74 -6.62
CA GLN A 144 11.77 -2.54 -7.16
C GLN A 144 11.76 -1.76 -8.48
N ALA A 145 10.85 -2.09 -9.42
CA ALA A 145 10.77 -1.39 -10.69
C ALA A 145 10.32 0.07 -10.54
N GLY A 146 9.55 0.39 -9.50
CA GLY A 146 9.14 1.77 -9.19
C GLY A 146 10.33 2.67 -8.84
N THR A 147 11.22 2.20 -7.98
CA THR A 147 12.42 2.94 -7.57
C THR A 147 13.50 2.92 -8.65
N LEU A 148 13.75 1.78 -9.29
CA LEU A 148 14.72 1.63 -10.37
C LEU A 148 14.47 2.58 -11.55
N ARG A 149 13.20 2.80 -11.91
CA ARG A 149 12.83 3.77 -12.96
C ARG A 149 13.39 5.16 -12.67
N PHE A 150 13.27 5.61 -11.42
CA PHE A 150 13.78 6.90 -10.99
C PHE A 150 15.30 6.90 -10.92
N ASP A 151 15.89 5.90 -10.26
CA ASP A 151 17.33 5.82 -10.00
C ASP A 151 18.14 5.73 -11.30
N LEU A 152 17.71 4.93 -12.27
CA LEU A 152 18.35 4.88 -13.59
C LEU A 152 18.27 6.22 -14.31
N ASN A 153 17.16 6.97 -14.21
CA ASN A 153 17.07 8.32 -14.80
C ASN A 153 18.07 9.29 -14.16
N THR A 154 18.30 9.20 -12.85
CA THR A 154 19.26 10.08 -12.18
C THR A 154 20.69 9.84 -12.66
N LEU A 155 21.10 8.58 -12.85
CA LEU A 155 22.42 8.23 -13.39
C LEU A 155 22.57 8.60 -14.87
N ILE A 156 21.53 8.38 -15.66
CA ILE A 156 21.50 8.75 -17.09
C ILE A 156 21.65 10.27 -17.26
N ALA A 157 21.04 11.07 -16.38
CA ALA A 157 21.12 12.53 -16.44
C ALA A 157 22.56 13.07 -16.28
N GLN A 158 23.43 12.33 -15.60
CA GLN A 158 24.85 12.68 -15.41
C GLN A 158 25.72 12.41 -16.65
N LYS A 159 25.23 11.61 -17.61
CA LYS A 159 26.00 11.26 -18.82
C LYS A 159 25.90 12.31 -19.92
N ASP A 160 26.91 12.34 -20.79
CA ASP A 160 26.96 13.18 -21.98
C ASP A 160 25.83 12.87 -22.97
N LYS A 161 25.47 13.82 -23.85
CA LYS A 161 24.39 13.65 -24.83
C LYS A 161 24.42 12.33 -25.65
N PRO A 162 25.56 11.88 -26.22
CA PRO A 162 25.57 10.65 -27.02
C PRO A 162 25.42 9.38 -26.15
N SER A 163 26.13 9.30 -25.03
CA SER A 163 26.05 8.16 -24.09
C SER A 163 24.70 8.09 -23.38
N ARG A 164 24.06 9.24 -23.14
CA ARG A 164 22.69 9.35 -22.60
C ARG A 164 21.65 8.66 -23.47
N LYS A 165 21.70 8.84 -24.80
CA LYS A 165 20.75 8.16 -25.72
C LYS A 165 20.89 6.65 -25.69
N ALA A 166 22.13 6.15 -25.70
CA ALA A 166 22.39 4.71 -25.59
C ALA A 166 21.90 4.15 -24.23
N ALA A 167 22.17 4.87 -23.15
CA ALA A 167 21.73 4.52 -21.81
C ALA A 167 20.20 4.53 -21.66
N GLU A 168 19.51 5.51 -22.27
CA GLU A 168 18.05 5.55 -22.32
C GLU A 168 17.45 4.38 -23.09
N ALA A 169 18.10 3.93 -24.17
CA ALA A 169 17.66 2.77 -24.93
C ALA A 169 17.75 1.48 -24.09
N LEU A 170 18.86 1.28 -23.38
CA LEU A 170 19.02 0.14 -22.45
C LEU A 170 17.95 0.15 -21.35
N LYS A 171 17.70 1.32 -20.75
CA LYS A 171 16.63 1.47 -19.76
C LYS A 171 15.26 1.12 -20.34
N LYS A 172 14.93 1.60 -21.55
CA LYS A 172 13.65 1.31 -22.19
C LYS A 172 13.47 -0.18 -22.46
N ASP A 173 14.52 -0.86 -22.96
CA ASP A 173 14.50 -2.30 -23.18
C ASP A 173 14.26 -3.08 -21.88
N PHE A 174 14.97 -2.73 -20.80
CA PHE A 174 14.74 -3.31 -19.46
C PHE A 174 13.29 -3.13 -18.99
N LEU A 175 12.72 -1.92 -19.12
CA LEU A 175 11.36 -1.66 -18.66
C LEU A 175 10.30 -2.42 -19.47
N LEU A 176 10.51 -2.60 -20.77
CA LEU A 176 9.62 -3.42 -21.60
C LEU A 176 9.61 -4.87 -21.12
N LYS A 177 10.78 -5.45 -20.84
CA LYS A 177 10.89 -6.81 -20.29
C LYS A 177 10.24 -6.95 -18.92
N VAL A 178 10.37 -5.93 -18.06
CA VAL A 178 9.70 -5.89 -16.75
C VAL A 178 8.17 -5.88 -16.92
N ASP A 179 7.64 -5.11 -17.86
CA ASP A 179 6.19 -5.05 -18.11
C ASP A 179 5.66 -6.36 -18.73
N GLU A 180 6.45 -7.02 -19.58
CA GLU A 180 6.17 -8.37 -20.10
C GLU A 180 6.15 -9.42 -18.98
N LEU A 181 7.11 -9.36 -18.06
CA LEU A 181 7.16 -10.22 -16.87
C LEU A 181 5.95 -9.97 -15.95
N ASP A 182 5.59 -8.71 -15.66
CA ASP A 182 4.40 -8.37 -14.87
C ASP A 182 3.14 -8.93 -15.52
N TYR A 183 3.03 -8.86 -16.85
CA TYR A 183 1.93 -9.45 -17.59
C TYR A 183 1.91 -10.98 -17.47
N ALA A 184 3.06 -11.66 -17.58
CA ALA A 184 3.15 -13.11 -17.39
C ALA A 184 2.78 -13.55 -15.97
N ILE A 185 3.25 -12.81 -14.95
CA ILE A 185 2.88 -13.00 -13.53
C ILE A 185 1.38 -12.80 -13.34
N ARG A 186 0.79 -11.77 -13.95
CA ARG A 186 -0.67 -11.54 -13.93
C ARG A 186 -1.44 -12.69 -14.56
N LYS A 187 -0.93 -13.26 -15.65
CA LYS A 187 -1.52 -14.43 -16.32
C LYS A 187 -1.26 -15.74 -15.58
N LYS A 188 -0.39 -15.73 -14.56
CA LYS A 188 0.00 -16.89 -13.76
C LYS A 188 0.60 -18.01 -14.62
N ASP A 189 1.36 -17.64 -15.65
CA ASP A 189 2.05 -18.59 -16.52
C ASP A 189 3.48 -18.83 -16.00
N PRO A 190 3.75 -19.98 -15.35
CA PRO A 190 5.06 -20.25 -14.77
C PRO A 190 6.14 -20.45 -15.84
N THR A 191 5.80 -20.97 -17.01
CA THR A 191 6.79 -21.22 -18.06
C THR A 191 7.31 -19.92 -18.64
N LYS A 192 6.40 -19.01 -19.00
CA LYS A 192 6.78 -17.69 -19.51
C LYS A 192 7.41 -16.81 -18.45
N ALA A 193 6.90 -16.83 -17.21
CA ALA A 193 7.44 -16.02 -16.13
C ALA A 193 8.91 -16.38 -15.82
N ASN A 194 9.27 -17.67 -15.82
CA ASN A 194 10.67 -18.06 -15.58
C ASN A 194 11.62 -17.64 -16.72
N ILE A 195 11.17 -17.74 -17.97
CA ILE A 195 11.96 -17.29 -19.14
C ILE A 195 12.16 -15.78 -19.07
N LEU A 196 11.06 -15.03 -18.90
CA LEU A 196 11.10 -13.57 -18.84
C LEU A 196 11.86 -13.04 -17.62
N LEU A 197 11.85 -13.77 -16.50
CA LEU A 197 12.66 -13.42 -15.33
C LEU A 197 14.15 -13.42 -15.70
N ALA A 198 14.64 -14.47 -16.36
CA ALA A 198 16.04 -14.54 -16.78
C ALA A 198 16.41 -13.42 -17.77
N ASP A 199 15.48 -13.02 -18.65
CA ASP A 199 15.69 -11.90 -19.57
C ASP A 199 15.70 -10.54 -18.85
N VAL A 200 14.87 -10.38 -17.82
CA VAL A 200 14.87 -9.20 -16.94
C VAL A 200 16.20 -9.09 -16.21
N GLN A 201 16.70 -10.18 -15.61
CA GLN A 201 18.00 -10.20 -14.92
C GLN A 201 19.14 -9.77 -15.86
N LYS A 202 19.26 -10.41 -17.02
CA LYS A 202 20.30 -10.06 -18.01
C LYS A 202 20.20 -8.63 -18.50
N SER A 203 18.99 -8.13 -18.75
CA SER A 203 18.80 -6.75 -19.19
C SER A 203 19.10 -5.74 -18.10
N LEU A 204 18.85 -6.09 -16.83
CA LEU A 204 19.23 -5.30 -15.67
C LEU A 204 20.76 -5.23 -15.54
N ASP A 205 21.46 -6.36 -15.62
CA ASP A 205 22.93 -6.40 -15.58
C ASP A 205 23.54 -5.54 -16.70
N THR A 206 22.98 -5.66 -17.91
CA THR A 206 23.40 -4.87 -19.07
C THR A 206 23.15 -3.38 -18.85
N ALA A 207 22.00 -3.01 -18.28
CA ALA A 207 21.67 -1.63 -17.96
C ALA A 207 22.59 -1.08 -16.86
N ILE A 208 22.87 -1.84 -15.81
CA ILE A 208 23.78 -1.43 -14.73
C ILE A 208 25.20 -1.25 -15.28
N ALA A 209 25.71 -2.19 -16.07
CA ALA A 209 27.04 -2.07 -16.69
C ALA A 209 27.12 -0.87 -17.65
N GLY A 210 26.06 -0.60 -18.43
CA GLY A 210 26.02 0.52 -19.37
C GLY A 210 25.77 1.89 -18.73
N ILE A 211 25.13 1.94 -17.54
CA ILE A 211 24.66 3.18 -16.91
C ILE A 211 25.46 3.53 -15.64
N ALA A 212 25.72 2.56 -14.78
CA ALA A 212 26.33 2.75 -13.47
C ALA A 212 27.86 2.60 -13.46
N ALA A 213 28.47 2.23 -14.59
CA ALA A 213 29.91 2.36 -14.84
C ALA A 213 30.36 3.82 -14.76
#